data_AF-A0A2E0M2Y9-F1
#
_entry.id   AF-A0A2E0M2Y9-F1
#
_cell.length_a   1.000
_cell.length_b   1.000
_cell.length_c   1.000
_cell.angle_alpha   90.00
_cell.angle_beta   90.00
_cell.angle_gamma   90.00
#
_symmetry.space_group_name_H-M   'P 1'
#
loop_
_entity.id
_entity.type
_entity.pdbx_description
1 polymer ?
#
loop_
_entity_poly.entity_id
_entity_poly.type
_entity_poly.pdbx_seq_one_letter_code
_entity_poly.pdbx_strand_id
1 'polypeptide(L)'
;MSGELKYDDKIALVIDDQEPVREMVRSMLRSLGFMEIRVASNALDAIELMSKGRAIDLIVCDYSMPYLSGLDFVGAVRTDQANARKDTPIIILTGYAEDDKVQTAAWLQVQAFIRKPVSLDHLAKRIGHAMENPPGEVGHIIDPERVKAKLLQAEIERMQFDASPNELMDQAKLDELFLTLKKEADGDMNAAMERLVVPVDDVRTGDVVVSDIKLGTGEIIVPKGAIVTEKIIKTLRRMEERNMLAGMAVVPRKKAVPAA
;
A
#
# COMPACT_ATOMS: atom_id res chain seq x y z
N MET A 1 -36.09 -10.98 17.94
CA MET A 1 -35.60 -9.62 17.58
C MET A 1 -34.58 -9.82 16.49
N SER A 2 -34.93 -9.47 15.25
CA SER A 2 -33.98 -9.45 14.12
C SER A 2 -32.95 -8.36 14.42
N GLY A 3 -31.79 -8.77 14.93
CA GLY A 3 -30.70 -7.84 15.22
C GLY A 3 -30.25 -7.20 13.92
N GLU A 4 -30.20 -5.87 13.89
CA GLU A 4 -29.60 -5.10 12.80
C GLU A 4 -28.20 -5.64 12.53
N LEU A 5 -27.95 -6.08 11.29
CA LEU A 5 -26.63 -6.55 10.89
C LEU A 5 -25.72 -5.32 10.78
N LYS A 6 -24.68 -5.25 11.62
CA LYS A 6 -23.85 -4.04 11.81
C LYS A 6 -23.22 -3.49 10.53
N TYR A 7 -23.00 -4.32 9.51
CA TYR A 7 -22.25 -3.97 8.30
C TYR A 7 -22.98 -4.40 7.00
N ASP A 8 -24.30 -4.50 7.01
CA ASP A 8 -25.08 -5.00 5.86
C ASP A 8 -25.02 -4.10 4.62
N ASP A 9 -24.79 -2.80 4.80
CA ASP A 9 -24.61 -1.81 3.75
C ASP A 9 -23.15 -1.70 3.25
N LYS A 10 -22.20 -2.34 3.95
CA LYS A 10 -20.75 -2.25 3.69
C LYS A 10 -20.24 -3.35 2.78
N ILE A 11 -19.25 -2.99 1.96
CA ILE A 11 -18.59 -3.91 1.05
C ILE A 11 -17.19 -4.22 1.57
N ALA A 12 -16.89 -5.51 1.75
CA ALA A 12 -15.56 -5.97 2.12
C ALA A 12 -14.83 -6.60 0.93
N LEU A 13 -13.50 -6.49 0.92
CA LEU A 13 -12.61 -7.19 0.00
C LEU A 13 -11.66 -8.08 0.78
N VAL A 14 -11.57 -9.35 0.41
CA VAL A 14 -10.62 -10.32 0.96
C VAL A 14 -9.57 -10.64 -0.11
N ILE A 15 -8.29 -10.49 0.23
CA ILE A 15 -7.17 -10.75 -0.67
C ILE A 15 -6.24 -11.74 0.01
N ASP A 16 -6.05 -12.91 -0.58
CA ASP A 16 -5.16 -13.96 -0.07
C ASP A 16 -4.90 -14.93 -1.22
N ASP A 17 -3.70 -15.48 -1.39
CA ASP A 17 -3.41 -16.42 -2.48
C ASP A 17 -4.00 -17.82 -2.22
N GLN A 18 -4.27 -18.16 -0.96
CA GLN A 18 -4.80 -19.45 -0.56
C GLN A 18 -6.33 -19.43 -0.48
N GLU A 19 -6.99 -20.17 -1.38
CA GLU A 19 -8.45 -20.29 -1.41
C GLU A 19 -9.08 -20.69 -0.06
N PRO A 20 -8.55 -21.67 0.70
CA PRO A 20 -9.12 -22.03 2.00
C PRO A 20 -9.10 -20.88 3.01
N VAL A 21 -8.07 -20.02 2.96
CA VAL A 21 -7.95 -18.87 3.85
C VAL A 21 -8.93 -17.77 3.43
N ARG A 22 -9.05 -17.48 2.12
CA ARG A 22 -10.07 -16.55 1.59
C ARG A 22 -11.47 -16.95 2.05
N GLU A 23 -11.80 -18.24 1.95
CA GLU A 23 -13.11 -18.78 2.33
C GLU A 23 -13.38 -18.70 3.84
N MET A 24 -12.36 -18.99 4.66
CA MET A 24 -12.45 -18.83 6.10
C MET A 24 -12.73 -17.37 6.49
N VAL A 25 -11.94 -16.42 5.97
CA VAL A 25 -12.10 -14.98 6.26
C VAL A 25 -13.44 -14.47 5.74
N ARG A 26 -13.85 -14.87 4.53
CA ARG A 26 -15.17 -14.54 3.97
C ARG A 26 -16.30 -15.02 4.88
N SER A 27 -16.21 -16.23 5.40
CA SER A 27 -17.21 -16.79 6.33
C SER A 27 -17.27 -16.03 7.66
N MET A 28 -16.11 -15.60 8.18
CA MET A 28 -16.05 -14.74 9.36
C MET A 28 -16.71 -13.38 9.09
N LEU A 29 -16.40 -12.72 7.96
CA LEU A 29 -17.00 -11.44 7.59
C LEU A 29 -18.53 -11.53 7.41
N ARG A 30 -19.03 -12.61 6.79
CA ARG A 30 -20.49 -12.86 6.71
C ARG A 30 -21.13 -12.96 8.09
N SER A 31 -20.47 -13.66 9.02
CA SER A 31 -20.94 -13.80 10.40
C SER A 31 -20.96 -12.46 11.16
N LEU A 32 -20.15 -11.48 10.72
CA LEU A 32 -20.13 -10.12 11.25
C LEU A 32 -21.13 -9.18 10.57
N GLY A 33 -21.86 -9.65 9.56
CA GLY A 33 -22.91 -8.89 8.88
C GLY A 33 -22.52 -8.26 7.55
N PHE A 34 -21.33 -8.53 7.00
CA PHE A 34 -20.99 -8.10 5.64
C PHE A 34 -21.73 -8.97 4.62
N MET A 35 -22.62 -8.35 3.83
CA MET A 35 -23.45 -9.07 2.85
C MET A 35 -22.80 -9.11 1.45
N GLU A 36 -22.07 -8.06 1.07
CA GLU A 36 -21.28 -8.02 -0.16
C GLU A 36 -19.79 -8.18 0.17
N ILE A 37 -19.22 -9.32 -0.21
CA ILE A 37 -17.79 -9.63 0.01
C ILE A 37 -17.18 -10.05 -1.33
N ARG A 38 -16.22 -9.25 -1.79
CA ARG A 38 -15.42 -9.56 -2.98
C ARG A 38 -14.15 -10.29 -2.54
N VAL A 39 -13.61 -11.11 -3.44
CA VAL A 39 -12.41 -11.90 -3.18
C VAL A 39 -11.43 -11.78 -4.34
N ALA A 40 -10.15 -11.72 -4.03
CA ALA A 40 -9.05 -11.66 -4.98
C ALA A 40 -7.92 -12.61 -4.56
N SER A 41 -7.22 -13.19 -5.53
CA SER A 41 -6.10 -14.10 -5.27
C SER A 41 -4.76 -13.40 -5.05
N ASN A 42 -4.66 -12.14 -5.48
CA ASN A 42 -3.46 -11.33 -5.39
C ASN A 42 -3.83 -9.84 -5.44
N ALA A 43 -2.84 -8.97 -5.24
CA ALA A 43 -3.04 -7.52 -5.22
C ALA A 43 -3.49 -6.93 -6.58
N LEU A 44 -3.04 -7.47 -7.71
CA LEU A 44 -3.40 -6.95 -9.05
C LEU A 44 -4.88 -7.22 -9.34
N ASP A 45 -5.35 -8.45 -9.09
CA ASP A 45 -6.77 -8.80 -9.20
C ASP A 45 -7.64 -7.92 -8.28
N ALA A 46 -7.15 -7.65 -7.07
CA ALA A 46 -7.82 -6.77 -6.11
C ALA A 46 -7.96 -5.34 -6.64
N ILE A 47 -6.90 -4.78 -7.23
CA ILE A 47 -6.91 -3.45 -7.86
C ILE A 47 -7.92 -3.40 -9.01
N GLU A 48 -7.93 -4.43 -9.87
CA GLU A 48 -8.92 -4.53 -10.95
C GLU A 48 -10.35 -4.60 -10.42
N LEU A 49 -10.61 -5.35 -9.35
CA LEU A 49 -11.93 -5.45 -8.72
C LEU A 49 -12.36 -4.15 -8.03
N MET A 50 -11.43 -3.39 -7.46
CA MET A 50 -11.71 -2.09 -6.84
C MET A 50 -12.07 -1.03 -7.88
N SER A 51 -11.50 -1.12 -9.09
CA SER A 51 -11.86 -0.22 -10.21
C SER A 51 -13.28 -0.42 -10.73
N LYS A 52 -13.95 -1.51 -10.32
CA LYS A 52 -15.28 -1.92 -10.81
C LYS A 52 -16.32 -1.81 -9.69
N GLY A 53 -17.45 -1.16 -9.98
CA GLY A 53 -18.62 -1.15 -9.09
C GLY A 53 -18.52 -0.21 -7.89
N ARG A 54 -19.24 -0.54 -6.81
CA ARG A 54 -19.28 0.26 -5.57
C ARG A 54 -17.93 0.23 -4.84
N ALA A 55 -17.60 1.33 -4.17
CA ALA A 55 -16.40 1.47 -3.36
C ALA A 55 -16.34 0.45 -2.22
N ILE A 56 -15.12 0.00 -1.91
CA ILE A 56 -14.86 -0.91 -0.79
C ILE A 56 -14.80 -0.12 0.52
N ASP A 57 -15.37 -0.69 1.59
CA ASP A 57 -15.42 -0.11 2.93
C ASP A 57 -14.44 -0.77 3.91
N LEU A 58 -13.98 -1.99 3.61
CA LEU A 58 -12.98 -2.71 4.40
C LEU A 58 -12.17 -3.63 3.50
N ILE A 59 -10.85 -3.64 3.69
CA ILE A 59 -9.97 -4.63 3.04
C ILE A 59 -9.31 -5.49 4.11
N VAL A 60 -9.37 -6.81 3.92
CA VAL A 60 -8.59 -7.79 4.68
C VAL A 60 -7.64 -8.46 3.69
N CYS A 61 -6.34 -8.27 3.87
CA CYS A 61 -5.33 -8.64 2.88
C CYS A 61 -4.24 -9.51 3.52
N ASP A 62 -3.81 -10.56 2.84
CA ASP A 62 -2.63 -11.29 3.22
C ASP A 62 -1.34 -10.47 3.01
N TYR A 63 -0.35 -10.73 3.85
CA TYR A 63 0.96 -10.12 3.72
C TYR A 63 1.79 -10.73 2.57
N SER A 64 1.78 -12.05 2.43
CA SER A 64 2.72 -12.82 1.60
C SER A 64 2.02 -13.38 0.36
N MET A 65 1.78 -12.53 -0.62
CA MET A 65 1.16 -12.91 -1.89
C MET A 65 2.15 -12.86 -3.06
N PRO A 66 1.92 -13.62 -4.15
CA PRO A 66 2.66 -13.48 -5.39
C PRO A 66 2.62 -12.05 -5.95
N TYR A 67 3.69 -11.68 -6.65
CA TYR A 67 3.89 -10.40 -7.37
C TYR A 67 4.01 -9.15 -6.47
N LEU A 68 3.11 -8.97 -5.51
CA LEU A 68 3.07 -7.83 -4.60
C LEU A 68 2.71 -8.28 -3.19
N SER A 69 3.47 -7.80 -2.20
CA SER A 69 3.13 -8.01 -0.80
C SER A 69 1.90 -7.20 -0.39
N GLY A 70 1.30 -7.56 0.75
CA GLY A 70 0.21 -6.78 1.33
C GLY A 70 0.59 -5.33 1.63
N LEU A 71 1.86 -5.04 1.97
CA LEU A 71 2.33 -3.66 2.14
C LEU A 71 2.47 -2.92 0.82
N ASP A 72 2.92 -3.58 -0.26
CA ASP A 72 2.95 -2.98 -1.60
C ASP A 72 1.54 -2.61 -2.06
N PHE A 73 0.57 -3.50 -1.83
CA PHE A 73 -0.85 -3.22 -2.07
C PHE A 73 -1.37 -2.03 -1.28
N VAL A 74 -1.06 -1.95 0.02
CA VAL A 74 -1.44 -0.77 0.83
C VAL A 74 -0.81 0.50 0.26
N GLY A 75 0.46 0.45 -0.12
CA GLY A 75 1.14 1.57 -0.79
C GLY A 75 0.36 2.06 -2.02
N ALA A 76 -0.11 1.15 -2.87
CA ALA A 76 -0.95 1.45 -4.03
C ALA A 76 -2.29 2.10 -3.65
N VAL A 77 -2.96 1.63 -2.60
CA VAL A 77 -4.21 2.25 -2.10
C VAL A 77 -3.95 3.66 -1.58
N ARG A 78 -2.90 3.87 -0.78
CA ARG A 78 -2.61 5.16 -0.16
C ARG A 78 -2.12 6.22 -1.16
N THR A 79 -1.54 5.79 -2.28
CA THR A 79 -1.01 6.68 -3.34
C THR A 79 -1.93 6.84 -4.54
N ASP A 80 -3.20 6.43 -4.44
CA ASP A 80 -4.20 6.49 -5.52
C ASP A 80 -3.93 5.59 -6.73
N GLN A 81 -2.90 4.74 -6.68
CA GLN A 81 -2.57 3.85 -7.80
C GLN A 81 -3.53 2.66 -7.90
N ALA A 82 -4.29 2.38 -6.84
CA ALA A 82 -5.24 1.27 -6.76
C ALA A 82 -6.68 1.64 -7.15
N ASN A 83 -6.96 2.90 -7.55
CA ASN A 83 -8.32 3.41 -7.80
C ASN A 83 -9.30 3.16 -6.64
N ALA A 84 -8.79 3.20 -5.40
CA ALA A 84 -9.54 2.98 -4.17
C ALA A 84 -9.50 4.25 -3.32
N ARG A 85 -10.47 4.42 -2.41
CA ARG A 85 -10.41 5.53 -1.46
C ARG A 85 -9.17 5.36 -0.58
N LYS A 86 -8.32 6.39 -0.50
CA LYS A 86 -7.06 6.36 0.27
C LYS A 86 -7.30 6.10 1.75
N ASP A 87 -8.47 6.48 2.25
CA ASP A 87 -8.91 6.30 3.63
C ASP A 87 -9.60 4.95 3.88
N THR A 88 -9.62 4.01 2.91
CA THR A 88 -10.21 2.68 3.12
C THR A 88 -9.45 1.95 4.24
N PRO A 89 -10.13 1.48 5.30
CA PRO A 89 -9.52 0.66 6.34
C PRO A 89 -8.94 -0.65 5.78
N ILE A 90 -7.69 -0.95 6.14
CA ILE A 90 -6.97 -2.16 5.72
C ILE A 90 -6.44 -2.90 6.95
N ILE A 91 -6.76 -4.18 7.00
CA ILE A 91 -6.21 -5.14 7.96
C ILE A 91 -5.31 -6.12 7.19
N ILE A 92 -4.06 -6.25 7.63
CA ILE A 92 -3.14 -7.25 7.10
C ILE A 92 -3.17 -8.50 7.97
N LEU A 93 -3.31 -9.66 7.35
CA LEU A 93 -3.10 -10.96 7.97
C LEU A 93 -1.71 -11.49 7.57
N THR A 94 -0.93 -12.03 8.49
CA THR A 94 0.43 -12.50 8.21
C THR A 94 0.71 -13.89 8.82
N GLY A 95 1.51 -14.71 8.15
CA GLY A 95 2.06 -15.95 8.71
C GLY A 95 3.28 -15.74 9.61
N TYR A 96 3.96 -14.60 9.53
CA TYR A 96 5.26 -14.35 10.16
C TYR A 96 5.21 -13.32 11.29
N ALA A 97 6.13 -13.44 12.25
CA ALA A 97 6.41 -12.44 13.26
C ALA A 97 7.64 -11.63 12.82
N GLU A 98 7.43 -10.63 11.96
CA GLU A 98 8.50 -9.79 11.42
C GLU A 98 8.37 -8.39 12.03
N ASP A 99 9.14 -8.15 13.10
CA ASP A 99 9.13 -6.89 13.88
C ASP A 99 9.58 -5.67 13.05
N ASP A 100 10.42 -5.89 12.03
CA ASP A 100 10.93 -4.88 11.10
C ASP A 100 9.84 -4.31 10.17
N LYS A 101 8.74 -5.04 9.96
CA LYS A 101 7.65 -4.62 9.07
C LYS A 101 6.55 -3.83 9.78
N VAL A 102 6.56 -3.83 11.11
CA VAL A 102 5.63 -3.05 11.93
C VAL A 102 5.80 -1.55 11.68
N GLN A 103 7.03 -1.09 11.49
CA GLN A 103 7.32 0.32 11.23
C GLN A 103 6.76 0.77 9.88
N THR A 104 6.98 -0.01 8.82
CA THR A 104 6.40 0.26 7.49
C THR A 104 4.87 0.21 7.51
N ALA A 105 4.28 -0.76 8.21
CA ALA A 105 2.82 -0.84 8.38
C ALA A 105 2.24 0.39 9.10
N ALA A 106 2.93 0.91 10.11
CA ALA A 106 2.55 2.14 10.81
C ALA A 106 2.64 3.36 9.89
N TRP A 107 3.72 3.49 9.12
CA TRP A 107 3.88 4.56 8.13
C TRP A 107 2.81 4.53 7.04
N LEU A 108 2.40 3.35 6.59
CA LEU A 108 1.34 3.16 5.62
C LEU A 108 -0.09 3.30 6.19
N GLN A 109 -0.22 3.61 7.49
CA GLN A 109 -1.48 3.69 8.21
C GLN A 109 -2.34 2.43 8.01
N VAL A 110 -1.74 1.25 8.25
CA VAL A 110 -2.47 -0.02 8.33
C VAL A 110 -3.18 -0.09 9.69
N GLN A 111 -4.48 -0.39 9.70
CA GLN A 111 -5.30 -0.34 10.93
C GLN A 111 -5.00 -1.51 11.87
N ALA A 112 -4.62 -2.66 11.31
CA ALA A 112 -4.19 -3.81 12.09
C ALA A 112 -3.27 -4.73 11.28
N PHE A 113 -2.28 -5.28 11.96
CA PHE A 113 -1.42 -6.36 11.47
C PHE A 113 -1.66 -7.56 12.39
N ILE A 114 -2.26 -8.63 11.88
CA ILE A 114 -2.76 -9.76 12.67
C ILE A 114 -2.07 -11.04 12.23
N ARG A 115 -1.52 -11.79 13.19
CA ARG A 115 -0.92 -13.09 12.91
C ARG A 115 -1.99 -14.14 12.63
N LYS A 116 -1.78 -14.96 11.60
CA LYS A 116 -2.54 -16.17 11.29
C LYS A 116 -2.13 -17.31 12.25
N PRO A 117 -3.05 -18.22 12.61
CA PRO A 117 -4.49 -18.17 12.33
C PRO A 117 -5.21 -17.10 13.18
N VAL A 118 -6.22 -16.45 12.60
CA VAL A 118 -7.03 -15.43 13.28
C VAL A 118 -8.37 -16.01 13.75
N SER A 119 -8.82 -15.66 14.95
CA SER A 119 -10.15 -16.02 15.46
C SER A 119 -11.20 -14.98 15.06
N LEU A 120 -12.47 -15.40 14.99
CA LEU A 120 -13.59 -14.50 14.69
C LEU A 120 -13.63 -13.30 15.66
N ASP A 121 -13.52 -13.56 16.96
CA ASP A 121 -13.54 -12.50 17.99
C ASP A 121 -12.39 -11.51 17.84
N HIS A 122 -11.20 -11.99 17.48
CA HIS A 122 -10.04 -11.11 17.31
C HIS A 122 -10.19 -10.26 16.05
N LEU A 123 -10.61 -10.86 14.94
CA LEU A 123 -10.89 -10.15 13.70
C LEU A 123 -12.01 -9.12 13.89
N ALA A 124 -13.10 -9.49 14.55
CA ALA A 124 -14.24 -8.61 14.84
C ALA A 124 -13.83 -7.37 15.63
N LYS A 125 -13.00 -7.53 16.67
CA LYS A 125 -12.47 -6.42 17.46
C LYS A 125 -11.62 -5.48 16.61
N ARG A 126 -10.74 -6.04 15.76
CA ARG A 126 -9.87 -5.25 14.90
C ARG A 126 -10.65 -4.52 13.80
N ILE A 127 -11.66 -5.15 13.21
CA ILE A 127 -12.58 -4.51 12.26
C ILE A 127 -13.33 -3.37 12.94
N GLY A 128 -13.92 -3.59 14.11
CA GLY A 128 -14.64 -2.53 14.84
C GLY A 128 -13.76 -1.31 15.05
N HIS A 129 -12.53 -1.52 15.53
CA HIS A 129 -11.57 -0.44 15.73
C HIS A 129 -11.17 0.26 14.42
N ALA A 130 -10.92 -0.51 13.35
CA ALA A 130 -10.52 0.01 12.03
C ALA A 130 -11.62 0.84 11.35
N MET A 131 -12.89 0.44 11.51
CA MET A 131 -14.03 1.16 10.95
C MET A 131 -14.35 2.44 11.73
N GLU A 132 -14.10 2.45 13.05
CA GLU A 132 -14.28 3.64 13.91
C GLU A 132 -13.11 4.63 13.80
N ASN A 133 -11.92 4.12 13.47
CA ASN A 133 -10.68 4.90 13.35
C ASN A 133 -10.08 4.64 11.96
N PRO A 134 -10.70 5.18 10.89
CA PRO A 134 -10.16 5.05 9.56
C PRO A 134 -8.74 5.66 9.50
N PRO A 135 -7.89 5.21 8.56
CA PRO A 135 -6.57 5.77 8.38
C PRO A 135 -6.64 7.29 8.24
N GLY A 136 -5.73 7.98 8.92
CA GLY A 136 -5.51 9.39 8.68
C GLY A 136 -4.87 9.63 7.31
N GLU A 137 -4.54 10.88 7.02
CA GLU A 137 -3.66 11.18 5.89
C GLU A 137 -2.34 10.45 6.09
N VAL A 138 -2.01 9.57 5.14
CA VAL A 138 -0.65 9.07 5.03
C VAL A 138 0.18 10.28 4.63
N GLY A 139 1.05 10.76 5.53
CA GLY A 139 2.09 11.72 5.14
C GLY A 139 2.77 11.20 3.88
N HIS A 140 3.29 12.04 2.99
CA HIS A 140 3.61 11.57 1.63
C HIS A 140 4.92 10.73 1.55
N ILE A 141 5.20 9.91 2.57
CA ILE A 141 6.36 9.02 2.73
C ILE A 141 6.48 7.97 1.63
N ILE A 142 5.41 7.80 0.86
CA ILE A 142 5.33 6.84 -0.21
C ILE A 142 5.58 7.57 -1.51
N ASP A 143 6.62 7.17 -2.25
CA ASP A 143 6.90 7.68 -3.58
C ASP A 143 5.93 7.02 -4.59
N PRO A 144 4.96 7.77 -5.16
CA PRO A 144 3.97 7.19 -6.06
C PRO A 144 4.60 6.58 -7.32
N GLU A 145 5.75 7.09 -7.75
CA GLU A 145 6.45 6.60 -8.94
C GLU A 145 7.10 5.23 -8.66
N ARG A 146 7.61 5.01 -7.43
CA ARG A 146 8.11 3.70 -7.01
C ARG A 146 6.97 2.69 -6.86
N VAL A 147 5.84 3.12 -6.30
CA VAL A 147 4.64 2.28 -6.23
C VAL A 147 4.21 1.87 -7.63
N LYS A 148 4.12 2.83 -8.56
CA LYS A 148 3.77 2.56 -9.95
C LYS A 148 4.77 1.63 -10.63
N ALA A 149 6.06 1.81 -10.41
CA ALA A 149 7.10 0.92 -10.92
C ALA A 149 6.92 -0.52 -10.39
N LYS A 150 6.65 -0.70 -9.09
CA LYS A 150 6.36 -2.02 -8.50
C LYS A 150 5.10 -2.66 -9.10
N LEU A 151 4.03 -1.89 -9.30
CA LEU A 151 2.81 -2.39 -9.96
C LEU A 151 3.10 -2.86 -11.39
N LEU A 152 3.89 -2.11 -12.16
CA LEU A 152 4.29 -2.49 -13.51
C LEU A 152 5.16 -3.75 -13.53
N GLN A 153 6.10 -3.88 -12.58
CA GLN A 153 6.89 -5.10 -12.45
C GLN A 153 6.00 -6.30 -12.14
N ALA A 154 5.10 -6.16 -11.17
CA ALA A 154 4.17 -7.22 -10.79
C ALA A 154 3.28 -7.65 -11.97
N GLU A 155 2.83 -6.69 -12.79
CA GLU A 155 2.05 -6.98 -14.01
C GLU A 155 2.88 -7.77 -15.03
N ILE A 156 4.15 -7.39 -15.24
CA ILE A 156 5.08 -8.13 -16.10
C ILE A 156 5.28 -9.56 -15.57
N GLU A 157 5.51 -9.72 -14.27
CA GLU A 157 5.70 -11.03 -13.63
C GLU A 157 4.45 -11.91 -13.76
N ARG A 158 3.25 -11.35 -13.53
CA ARG A 158 1.98 -12.03 -13.74
C ARG A 158 1.84 -12.50 -15.18
N MET A 159 2.06 -11.62 -16.15
CA MET A 159 1.98 -11.96 -17.58
C MET A 159 3.00 -13.02 -17.98
N GLN A 160 4.23 -12.97 -17.47
CA GLN A 160 5.25 -13.98 -17.77
C GLN A 160 4.94 -15.35 -17.15
N PHE A 161 4.27 -15.37 -16.00
CA PHE A 161 3.84 -16.61 -15.35
C PHE A 161 2.63 -17.25 -16.05
N ASP A 162 1.67 -16.42 -16.49
CA ASP A 162 0.44 -16.87 -17.16
C ASP A 162 0.61 -17.09 -18.68
N ALA A 163 1.68 -16.57 -19.29
CA ALA A 163 1.91 -16.63 -20.74
C ALA A 163 2.09 -18.07 -21.26
N SER A 164 1.31 -18.40 -22.28
CA SER A 164 1.54 -19.58 -23.13
C SER A 164 2.64 -19.26 -24.15
N PRO A 165 3.59 -20.17 -24.45
CA PRO A 165 4.75 -19.89 -25.31
C PRO A 165 4.48 -19.39 -26.75
N ASN A 166 3.22 -19.32 -27.20
CA ASN A 166 2.86 -19.12 -28.61
C ASN A 166 2.13 -17.80 -28.94
N GLU A 167 1.95 -16.87 -28.00
CA GLU A 167 1.16 -15.65 -28.25
C GLU A 167 2.04 -14.41 -28.52
N LEU A 168 2.19 -14.07 -29.81
CA LEU A 168 2.89 -12.84 -30.29
C LEU A 168 2.34 -11.54 -29.66
N MET A 169 1.06 -11.51 -29.28
CA MET A 169 0.40 -10.35 -28.69
C MET A 169 0.87 -10.06 -27.25
N ASP A 170 1.25 -11.10 -26.51
CA ASP A 170 1.80 -10.96 -25.16
C ASP A 170 3.18 -10.31 -25.19
N GLN A 171 3.99 -10.64 -26.21
CA GLN A 171 5.35 -10.09 -26.34
C GLN A 171 5.36 -8.58 -26.59
N ALA A 172 4.53 -8.08 -27.50
CA ALA A 172 4.46 -6.63 -27.78
C ALA A 172 3.99 -5.83 -26.56
N LYS A 173 3.03 -6.38 -25.80
CA LYS A 173 2.53 -5.76 -24.56
C LYS A 173 3.58 -5.79 -23.44
N LEU A 174 4.32 -6.89 -23.31
CA LEU A 174 5.46 -6.99 -22.39
C LEU A 174 6.54 -5.95 -22.71
N ASP A 175 6.90 -5.79 -23.99
CA ASP A 175 7.89 -4.80 -24.42
C ASP A 175 7.46 -3.37 -24.06
N GLU A 176 6.17 -3.04 -24.21
CA GLU A 176 5.59 -1.75 -23.81
C GLU A 176 5.65 -1.54 -22.28
N LEU A 177 5.29 -2.56 -21.50
CA LEU A 177 5.37 -2.51 -20.03
C LEU A 177 6.81 -2.34 -19.56
N PHE A 178 7.78 -3.05 -20.16
CA PHE A 178 9.20 -2.89 -19.85
C PHE A 178 9.71 -1.48 -20.17
N LEU A 179 9.30 -0.90 -21.29
CA LEU A 179 9.65 0.48 -21.64
C LEU A 179 9.09 1.48 -20.63
N THR A 180 7.85 1.26 -20.21
CA THR A 180 7.18 2.09 -19.19
C THR A 180 7.88 1.95 -17.85
N LEU A 181 8.18 0.73 -17.40
CA LEU A 181 8.89 0.47 -16.14
C LEU A 181 10.24 1.18 -16.10
N LYS A 182 11.03 1.13 -17.18
CA LYS A 182 12.32 1.83 -17.28
C LYS A 182 12.18 3.34 -17.12
N LYS A 183 11.10 3.93 -17.65
CA LYS A 183 10.80 5.35 -17.52
C LYS A 183 10.38 5.70 -16.09
N GLU A 184 9.51 4.90 -15.48
CA GLU A 184 9.00 5.15 -14.11
C GLU A 184 10.13 5.05 -13.07
N ALA A 185 11.03 4.08 -13.22
CA ALA A 185 12.18 3.86 -12.34
C ALA A 185 13.32 4.90 -12.47
N ASP A 186 13.21 5.92 -13.34
CA ASP A 186 14.25 6.94 -13.62
C ASP A 186 15.66 6.34 -13.85
N GLY A 187 15.72 5.13 -14.42
CA GLY A 187 16.94 4.40 -14.70
C GLY A 187 17.56 3.62 -13.53
N ASP A 188 17.02 3.69 -12.31
CA ASP A 188 17.49 2.95 -11.13
C ASP A 188 16.44 1.90 -10.71
N MET A 189 16.40 0.79 -11.45
CA MET A 189 15.45 -0.30 -11.18
C MET A 189 15.62 -0.89 -9.78
N ASN A 190 16.83 -0.99 -9.25
CA ASN A 190 17.06 -1.57 -7.92
C ASN A 190 16.47 -0.69 -6.82
N ALA A 191 16.72 0.62 -6.86
CA ALA A 191 16.18 1.56 -5.88
C ALA A 191 14.66 1.66 -5.90
N ALA A 192 14.03 1.53 -7.08
CA ALA A 192 12.58 1.53 -7.22
C ALA A 192 11.92 0.29 -6.59
N MET A 193 12.63 -0.85 -6.54
CA MET A 193 12.06 -2.14 -6.12
C MET A 193 12.27 -2.47 -4.64
N GLU A 194 13.27 -1.87 -3.97
CA GLU A 194 13.58 -2.24 -2.59
C GLU A 194 12.61 -1.66 -1.55
N ARG A 195 12.04 -0.45 -1.73
CA ARG A 195 11.22 0.18 -0.67
C ARG A 195 10.09 1.07 -1.21
N LEU A 196 8.88 0.86 -0.68
CA LEU A 196 7.68 1.71 -0.88
C LEU A 196 7.78 3.04 -0.14
N VAL A 197 8.45 3.01 1.00
CA VAL A 197 8.75 4.16 1.86
C VAL A 197 10.18 4.58 1.56
N VAL A 198 10.44 5.87 1.40
CA VAL A 198 11.81 6.38 1.24
C VAL A 198 12.40 6.58 2.64
N PRO A 199 13.33 5.74 3.14
CA PRO A 199 14.03 6.01 4.38
C PRO A 199 14.94 7.22 4.21
N VAL A 200 15.28 7.87 5.32
CA VAL A 200 16.08 9.11 5.28
C VAL A 200 17.43 8.91 4.61
N ASP A 201 18.01 7.71 4.71
CA ASP A 201 19.28 7.39 4.05
C ASP A 201 19.22 7.42 2.53
N ASP A 202 18.03 7.20 1.95
CA ASP A 202 17.81 7.21 0.50
C ASP A 202 17.44 8.61 -0.03
N VAL A 203 17.26 9.60 0.86
CA VAL A 203 16.96 10.98 0.51
C VAL A 203 18.22 11.70 0.04
N ARG A 204 18.17 12.26 -1.17
CA ARG A 204 19.33 12.88 -1.84
C ARG A 204 19.17 14.39 -1.93
N THR A 205 20.31 15.09 -1.89
CA THR A 205 20.32 16.54 -2.14
C THR A 205 19.75 16.84 -3.52
N GLY A 206 18.81 17.78 -3.58
CA GLY A 206 18.11 18.16 -4.79
C GLY A 206 16.71 17.58 -4.91
N ASP A 207 16.38 16.51 -4.18
CA ASP A 207 15.02 15.96 -4.14
C ASP A 207 14.03 17.04 -3.68
N VAL A 208 12.77 16.95 -4.11
CA VAL A 208 11.72 17.89 -3.74
C VAL A 208 10.79 17.21 -2.75
N VAL A 209 10.60 17.88 -1.63
CA VAL A 209 9.65 17.48 -0.60
C VAL A 209 8.25 17.68 -1.15
N VAL A 210 7.51 16.59 -1.39
CA VAL A 210 6.17 16.68 -2.00
C VAL A 210 5.05 16.91 -0.98
N SER A 211 5.39 16.89 0.31
CA SER A 211 4.49 17.27 1.41
C SER A 211 5.24 17.70 2.64
N ASP A 212 4.56 18.44 3.52
CA ASP A 212 5.10 18.78 4.83
C ASP A 212 5.59 17.52 5.55
N ILE A 213 6.88 17.51 5.88
CA ILE A 213 7.51 16.54 6.76
C ILE A 213 7.26 17.03 8.17
N LYS A 214 6.66 16.17 9.00
CA LYS A 214 6.19 16.54 10.34
C LYS A 214 6.78 15.65 11.42
N LEU A 215 6.87 16.20 12.63
CA LEU A 215 7.12 15.41 13.83
C LEU A 215 5.84 14.65 14.24
N GLY A 216 5.99 13.65 15.11
CA GLY A 216 4.87 12.93 15.75
C GLY A 216 3.85 13.84 16.45
N THR A 217 4.26 15.05 16.81
CA THR A 217 3.42 16.11 17.40
C THR A 217 2.57 16.88 16.38
N GLY A 218 2.80 16.69 15.08
CA GLY A 218 2.18 17.44 14.00
C GLY A 218 2.94 18.71 13.56
N GLU A 219 4.02 19.07 14.24
CA GLU A 219 4.88 20.21 13.88
C GLU A 219 5.59 19.98 12.54
N ILE A 220 5.53 20.97 11.64
CA ILE A 220 6.19 20.91 10.33
C ILE A 220 7.68 21.23 10.49
N ILE A 221 8.55 20.29 10.10
CA ILE A 221 10.01 20.47 10.12
C ILE A 221 10.59 20.78 8.74
N VAL A 222 9.94 20.30 7.68
CA VAL A 222 10.33 20.63 6.30
C VAL A 222 9.05 20.82 5.50
N PRO A 223 8.79 22.03 4.95
CA PRO A 223 7.55 22.29 4.25
C PRO A 223 7.50 21.61 2.87
N LYS A 224 6.29 21.35 2.39
CA LYS A 224 6.02 20.98 1.00
C LYS A 224 6.68 21.97 0.04
N GLY A 225 7.25 21.45 -1.04
CA GLY A 225 7.98 22.20 -2.07
C GLY A 225 9.43 22.50 -1.72
N ALA A 226 9.90 22.18 -0.51
CA ALA A 226 11.30 22.37 -0.15
C ALA A 226 12.21 21.50 -1.00
N ILE A 227 13.30 22.09 -1.50
CA ILE A 227 14.40 21.32 -2.10
C ILE A 227 15.25 20.77 -0.96
N VAL A 228 15.43 19.45 -0.94
CA VAL A 228 16.27 18.75 0.01
C VAL A 228 17.71 19.23 -0.13
N THR A 229 18.26 19.65 1.00
CA THR A 229 19.65 20.05 1.17
C THR A 229 20.35 19.09 2.14
N GLU A 230 21.68 19.09 2.19
CA GLU A 230 22.42 18.35 3.22
C GLU A 230 21.96 18.69 4.65
N LYS A 231 21.55 19.93 4.90
CA LYS A 231 21.02 20.36 6.20
C LYS A 231 19.70 19.67 6.51
N ILE A 232 18.82 19.54 5.52
CA ILE A 232 17.55 18.83 5.65
C ILE A 232 17.82 17.35 5.92
N ILE A 233 18.69 16.69 5.13
CA ILE A 233 19.06 15.27 5.34
C ILE A 233 19.59 15.04 6.75
N LYS A 234 20.54 15.86 7.22
CA LYS A 234 21.06 15.76 8.60
C LYS A 234 19.98 15.95 9.67
N THR A 235 19.02 16.82 9.41
CA THR A 235 17.89 17.06 10.33
C THR A 235 16.98 15.84 10.38
N LEU A 236 16.61 15.31 9.22
CA LEU A 236 15.77 14.13 9.09
C LEU A 236 16.41 12.91 9.78
N ARG A 237 17.71 12.67 9.58
CA ARG A 237 18.41 11.54 10.21
C ARG A 237 18.37 11.62 11.74
N ARG A 238 18.63 12.81 12.29
CA ARG A 238 18.55 13.04 13.74
C ARG A 238 17.15 12.81 14.31
N MET A 239 16.11 13.10 13.53
CA MET A 239 14.73 12.91 13.97
C MET A 239 14.28 11.45 13.82
N GLU A 240 14.74 10.75 12.79
CA GLU A 240 14.53 9.31 12.59
C GLU A 240 15.19 8.48 13.70
N GLU A 241 16.46 8.76 14.04
CA GLU A 241 17.18 8.13 15.15
C GLU A 241 16.46 8.26 16.51
N ARG A 242 15.61 9.27 16.65
CA ARG A 242 14.83 9.55 17.87
C ARG A 242 13.38 9.08 17.78
N ASN A 243 12.99 8.40 16.70
CA ASN A 243 11.61 8.01 16.40
C ASN A 243 10.62 9.20 16.47
N MET A 244 11.06 10.39 16.05
CA MET A 244 10.28 11.63 16.16
C MET A 244 9.53 11.99 14.87
N LEU A 245 9.83 11.34 13.75
CA LEU A 245 9.16 11.62 12.47
C LEU A 245 7.77 10.97 12.42
N ALA A 246 6.75 11.77 12.09
CA ALA A 246 5.43 11.25 11.71
C ALA A 246 5.39 10.76 10.26
N GLY A 247 6.39 11.16 9.47
CA GLY A 247 6.56 10.75 8.08
C GLY A 247 7.41 11.70 7.24
N MET A 248 7.94 11.22 6.12
CA MET A 248 8.81 11.98 5.23
C MET A 248 8.64 11.64 3.75
N ALA A 249 8.21 12.64 2.97
CA ALA A 249 7.93 12.53 1.55
C ALA A 249 8.95 13.20 0.66
N VAL A 250 9.58 12.49 -0.26
CA VAL A 250 10.55 13.12 -1.16
C VAL A 250 10.56 12.47 -2.54
N VAL A 251 10.59 13.29 -3.59
CA VAL A 251 10.74 12.82 -4.99
C VAL A 251 12.04 13.35 -5.60
N PRO A 252 12.72 12.60 -6.47
CA PRO A 252 13.91 13.07 -7.15
C PRO A 252 13.70 14.37 -7.95
N ARG A 253 14.69 15.28 -7.90
CA ARG A 253 14.65 16.61 -8.56
C ARG A 253 14.18 16.60 -10.01
N LYS A 254 14.48 15.53 -10.76
CA LYS A 254 14.18 15.42 -12.19
C LYS A 254 12.67 15.38 -12.50
N LYS A 255 11.80 15.13 -11.52
CA LYS A 255 10.34 15.04 -11.68
C LYS A 255 9.55 16.22 -11.08
N ALA A 256 10.22 17.14 -10.38
CA ALA A 256 9.56 18.37 -9.90
C ALA A 256 9.54 19.42 -11.02
N VAL A 257 8.53 19.35 -11.88
CA VAL A 257 8.21 20.47 -12.77
C VAL A 257 7.98 21.72 -11.90
N PRO A 258 8.58 22.89 -12.21
CA PRO A 258 8.34 24.08 -11.42
C PRO A 258 6.85 24.44 -11.48
N ALA A 259 6.27 24.79 -10.33
CA ALA A 259 5.01 25.52 -10.32
C ALA A 259 5.20 26.80 -11.14
N ALA A 260 4.36 26.98 -12.16
CA ALA A 260 4.34 28.14 -13.05
C ALA A 260 4.02 29.43 -12.29
#